data_AF-M1GPB4-F1
#
_entry.id   AF-M1GPB4-F1
#
_cell.length_a   1.000
_cell.length_b   1.000
_cell.length_c   1.000
_cell.angle_alpha   90.00
_cell.angle_beta   90.00
_cell.angle_gamma   90.00
#
_symmetry.space_group_name_H-M   'P 1'
#
loop_
_entity.id
_entity.type
_entity.pdbx_description
1 polymer ?
#
loop_
_entity_poly.entity_id
_entity_poly.type
_entity_poly.pdbx_seq_one_letter_code
_entity_poly.pdbx_strand_id
1 'polypeptide(L)'
;MRPEWALANNAAFIAAPRSRTAALHLAGRAFLHEYVWRQDAGFGVLELIMTAPMVVANWINMQYYASVVDNRRFGSGNKVLHNVAGGAIGVLEGNGGDLRTGLPLQSVRDGRNWMHEPLRLSVFIEAPQDPIDDVLSRHAVVRDLVEHGWLHLFRIADEGTVFLRRSDGLWLAAERDR
;
A
#
# COMPACT_ATOMS: atom_id res chain seq x y z
N MET A 1 -19.01 -15.31 13.42
CA MET A 1 -18.01 -14.22 13.44
C MET A 1 -18.62 -13.01 12.75
N ARG A 2 -18.56 -11.81 13.34
CA ARG A 2 -18.85 -10.55 12.62
C ARG A 2 -17.54 -10.08 11.97
N PRO A 3 -17.43 -10.03 10.65
CA PRO A 3 -16.19 -9.64 9.99
C PRO A 3 -15.95 -8.14 10.08
N GLU A 4 -14.71 -7.76 10.36
CA GLU A 4 -14.21 -6.38 10.34
C GLU A 4 -13.08 -6.30 9.30
N TRP A 5 -13.44 -6.40 8.03
CA TRP A 5 -12.47 -6.52 6.93
C TRP A 5 -12.01 -5.20 6.35
N ALA A 6 -12.57 -4.06 6.76
CA ALA A 6 -12.11 -2.70 6.43
C ALA A 6 -11.46 -2.56 5.03
N LEU A 7 -10.13 -2.46 4.97
CA LEU A 7 -9.32 -2.29 3.75
C LEU A 7 -8.49 -3.55 3.41
N ALA A 8 -8.97 -4.71 3.85
CA ALA A 8 -8.38 -6.00 3.53
C ALA A 8 -8.34 -6.21 2.01
N ASN A 9 -7.43 -7.07 1.59
CA ASN A 9 -7.16 -7.37 0.18
C ASN A 9 -6.73 -6.20 -0.72
N ASN A 10 -6.38 -5.03 -0.16
CA ASN A 10 -5.78 -3.96 -0.95
C ASN A 10 -4.48 -4.44 -1.63
N ALA A 11 -4.31 -4.06 -2.89
CA ALA A 11 -3.23 -4.51 -3.77
C ALA A 11 -2.58 -3.38 -4.55
N ALA A 12 -3.31 -2.29 -4.81
CA ALA A 12 -2.80 -1.20 -5.63
C ALA A 12 -3.15 0.19 -5.10
N PHE A 13 -2.33 1.15 -5.50
CA PHE A 13 -2.58 2.58 -5.38
C PHE A 13 -2.37 3.19 -6.77
N ILE A 14 -3.35 3.94 -7.28
CA ILE A 14 -3.31 4.49 -8.64
C ILE A 14 -3.56 5.99 -8.57
N ALA A 15 -2.57 6.78 -8.95
CA ALA A 15 -2.66 8.23 -9.14
C ALA A 15 -2.55 8.54 -10.64
N ALA A 16 -3.69 8.61 -11.31
CA ALA A 16 -3.80 8.84 -12.75
C ALA A 16 -5.20 9.40 -13.09
N PRO A 17 -5.43 9.91 -14.31
CA PRO A 17 -6.76 10.34 -14.73
C PRO A 17 -7.76 9.18 -14.68
N ARG A 18 -9.01 9.43 -14.28
CA ARG A 18 -10.08 8.42 -14.13
C ARG A 18 -10.24 7.55 -15.37
N SER A 19 -10.03 8.14 -16.55
CA SER A 19 -10.12 7.46 -17.85
C SER A 19 -9.22 6.22 -17.94
N ARG A 20 -8.08 6.18 -17.24
CA ARG A 20 -7.18 5.00 -17.22
C ARG A 20 -7.79 3.79 -16.52
N THR A 21 -8.67 4.02 -15.54
CA THR A 21 -9.26 2.97 -14.71
C THR A 21 -10.78 2.81 -14.94
N ALA A 22 -11.39 3.63 -15.78
CA ALA A 22 -12.85 3.69 -15.98
C ALA A 22 -13.47 2.34 -16.37
N ALA A 23 -12.80 1.62 -17.26
CA ALA A 23 -13.25 0.33 -17.78
C ALA A 23 -12.72 -0.88 -16.98
N LEU A 24 -11.90 -0.67 -15.95
CA LEU A 24 -11.26 -1.75 -15.20
C LEU A 24 -12.10 -2.19 -14.00
N HIS A 25 -12.30 -3.50 -13.87
CA HIS A 25 -12.84 -4.07 -12.63
C HIS A 25 -11.70 -4.37 -11.65
N LEU A 26 -11.45 -3.44 -10.72
CA LEU A 26 -10.36 -3.56 -9.73
C LEU A 26 -10.76 -4.35 -8.47
N ALA A 27 -11.96 -4.95 -8.46
CA ALA A 27 -12.49 -5.78 -7.36
C ALA A 27 -12.42 -5.14 -5.95
N GLY A 28 -12.41 -3.79 -5.86
CA GLY A 28 -12.26 -3.07 -4.60
C GLY A 28 -10.86 -3.16 -3.97
N ARG A 29 -9.84 -3.60 -4.72
CA ARG A 29 -8.46 -3.81 -4.22
C ARG A 29 -7.53 -2.62 -4.45
N ALA A 30 -8.03 -1.49 -4.94
CA ALA A 30 -7.20 -0.35 -5.32
C ALA A 30 -7.67 0.96 -4.68
N PHE A 31 -6.73 1.73 -4.16
CA PHE A 31 -6.93 3.15 -3.86
C PHE A 31 -6.80 3.95 -5.16
N LEU A 32 -7.75 4.85 -5.43
CA LEU A 32 -7.79 5.65 -6.65
C LEU A 32 -7.69 7.14 -6.32
N HIS A 33 -6.73 7.82 -6.92
CA HIS A 33 -6.54 9.26 -6.86
C HIS A 33 -6.65 9.85 -8.26
N GLU A 34 -7.60 10.76 -8.46
CA GLU A 34 -7.69 11.53 -9.70
C GLU A 34 -6.48 12.47 -9.77
N TYR A 35 -5.61 12.24 -10.74
CA TYR A 35 -4.40 13.02 -10.90
C TYR A 35 -4.08 13.26 -12.38
N VAL A 36 -4.00 14.53 -12.77
CA VAL A 36 -3.64 14.97 -14.12
C VAL A 36 -2.38 15.83 -14.01
N TRP A 37 -1.21 15.24 -14.21
CA TRP A 37 0.09 15.90 -13.98
C TRP A 37 0.26 17.21 -14.78
N ARG A 38 -0.39 17.34 -15.94
CA ARG A 38 -0.36 18.58 -16.74
C ARG A 38 -1.00 19.78 -16.05
N GLN A 39 -1.88 19.54 -15.09
CA GLN A 39 -2.53 20.58 -14.30
C GLN A 39 -1.74 20.89 -13.02
N ASP A 40 -0.70 20.12 -12.73
CA ASP A 40 0.13 20.22 -11.53
C ASP A 40 1.40 21.01 -11.82
N ALA A 41 1.23 22.32 -12.01
CA ALA A 41 2.36 23.22 -12.25
C ALA A 41 3.35 23.15 -11.08
N GLY A 42 4.59 22.73 -11.36
CA GLY A 42 5.63 22.56 -10.34
C GLY A 42 5.55 21.26 -9.55
N PHE A 43 4.64 20.34 -9.88
CA PHE A 43 4.56 18.98 -9.31
C PHE A 43 4.32 18.91 -7.79
N GLY A 44 3.71 19.94 -7.21
CA GLY A 44 3.41 19.96 -5.77
C GLY A 44 2.33 18.94 -5.37
N VAL A 45 1.38 18.66 -6.27
CA VAL A 45 0.36 17.63 -6.02
C VAL A 45 0.97 16.24 -6.13
N LEU A 46 1.87 15.98 -7.08
CA LEU A 46 2.64 14.74 -7.17
C LEU A 46 3.40 14.47 -5.87
N GLU A 47 4.13 15.47 -5.39
CA GLU A 47 4.89 15.38 -4.14
C GLU A 47 3.98 15.07 -2.96
N LEU A 48 2.83 15.75 -2.86
CA LEU A 48 1.83 15.47 -1.83
C LEU A 48 1.31 14.04 -1.92
N ILE A 49 0.96 13.57 -3.13
CA ILE A 49 0.45 12.21 -3.36
C ILE A 49 1.47 11.15 -2.91
N MET A 50 2.73 11.31 -3.29
CA MET A 50 3.80 10.36 -2.98
C MET A 50 4.17 10.38 -1.49
N THR A 51 4.13 11.53 -0.84
CA THR A 51 4.56 11.67 0.57
C THR A 51 3.47 11.41 1.59
N ALA A 52 2.19 11.52 1.22
CA ALA A 52 1.07 11.30 2.13
C ALA A 52 0.22 10.07 1.76
N PRO A 53 -0.74 10.13 0.82
CA PRO A 53 -1.67 9.02 0.61
C PRO A 53 -0.99 7.73 0.12
N MET A 54 0.12 7.81 -0.65
CA MET A 54 0.89 6.62 -1.01
C MET A 54 1.53 5.94 0.21
N VAL A 55 2.12 6.72 1.12
CA VAL A 55 2.73 6.20 2.36
C VAL A 55 1.66 5.56 3.25
N VAL A 56 0.50 6.21 3.40
CA VAL A 56 -0.64 5.68 4.16
C VAL A 56 -1.17 4.38 3.54
N ALA A 57 -1.36 4.33 2.22
CA ALA A 57 -1.77 3.11 1.52
C ALA A 57 -0.78 1.96 1.75
N ASN A 58 0.52 2.27 1.69
CA ASN A 58 1.58 1.29 1.96
C ASN A 58 1.55 0.80 3.42
N TRP A 59 1.36 1.68 4.40
CA TRP A 59 1.24 1.27 5.81
C TRP A 59 0.04 0.35 6.05
N ILE A 60 -1.11 0.67 5.45
CA ILE A 60 -2.29 -0.19 5.48
C ILE A 60 -1.92 -1.55 4.87
N ASN A 61 -1.38 -1.59 3.64
CA ASN A 61 -0.96 -2.82 2.97
C ASN A 61 -0.02 -3.67 3.83
N MET A 62 1.03 -3.07 4.38
CA MET A 62 2.03 -3.76 5.21
C MET A 62 1.46 -4.28 6.53
N GLN A 63 0.49 -3.58 7.13
CA GLN A 63 -0.18 -4.05 8.33
C GLN A 63 -0.95 -5.35 8.07
N TYR A 64 -1.68 -5.43 6.95
CA TYR A 64 -2.35 -6.67 6.53
C TYR A 64 -1.34 -7.75 6.14
N TYR A 65 -0.33 -7.41 5.33
CA TYR A 65 0.74 -8.33 4.91
C TYR A 65 1.38 -9.03 6.12
N ALA A 66 1.90 -8.26 7.08
CA ALA A 66 2.62 -8.82 8.22
C ALA A 66 1.69 -9.64 9.12
N SER A 67 0.45 -9.19 9.31
CA SER A 67 -0.57 -9.90 10.09
C SER A 67 -1.03 -11.21 9.45
N VAL A 68 -0.90 -11.35 8.12
CA VAL A 68 -1.16 -12.60 7.38
C VAL A 68 0.06 -13.54 7.44
N VAL A 69 1.26 -13.01 7.21
CA VAL A 69 2.50 -13.81 7.14
C VAL A 69 2.87 -14.44 8.48
N ASP A 70 2.81 -13.68 9.58
CA ASP A 70 3.07 -14.20 10.93
C ASP A 70 2.23 -13.44 11.97
N ASN A 71 0.95 -13.81 12.09
CA ASN A 71 0.04 -13.16 13.04
C ASN A 71 0.50 -13.26 14.50
N ARG A 72 1.28 -14.30 14.85
CA ARG A 72 1.75 -14.49 16.22
C ARG A 72 2.75 -13.41 16.61
N ARG A 73 3.63 -12.99 15.69
CA ARG A 73 4.64 -11.96 15.92
C ARG A 73 4.20 -10.57 15.50
N PHE A 74 3.51 -10.45 14.37
CA PHE A 74 3.18 -9.17 13.75
C PHE A 74 1.68 -8.87 13.69
N GLY A 75 0.85 -9.75 14.24
CA GLY A 75 -0.58 -9.54 14.44
C GLY A 75 -0.91 -9.26 15.90
N SER A 76 -2.20 -9.30 16.22
CA SER A 76 -2.70 -9.23 17.60
C SER A 76 -3.42 -10.49 18.07
N GLY A 77 -3.32 -11.60 17.34
CA GLY A 77 -3.93 -12.87 17.74
C GLY A 77 -5.46 -12.84 17.69
N ASN A 78 -6.11 -13.46 18.66
CA ASN A 78 -7.55 -13.61 18.71
C ASN A 78 -8.21 -12.39 19.37
N LYS A 79 -9.03 -11.66 18.61
CA LYS A 79 -9.76 -10.47 19.08
C LYS A 79 -10.60 -10.73 20.34
N VAL A 80 -11.12 -11.94 20.53
CA VAL A 80 -11.97 -12.29 21.70
C VAL A 80 -11.20 -12.21 23.01
N LEU A 81 -9.88 -12.32 22.97
CA LEU A 81 -9.00 -12.32 24.13
C LEU A 81 -8.32 -10.96 24.36
N HIS A 82 -8.67 -9.93 23.59
CA HIS A 82 -7.98 -8.64 23.65
C HIS A 82 -8.31 -7.85 24.91
N ASN A 83 -7.27 -7.43 25.62
CA ASN A 83 -7.33 -6.42 26.67
C ASN A 83 -6.59 -5.16 26.19
N VAL A 84 -7.29 -4.03 26.09
CA VAL A 84 -6.71 -2.76 25.63
C VAL A 84 -5.68 -2.27 26.65
N ALA A 85 -4.48 -1.93 26.20
CA ALA A 85 -3.38 -1.49 27.05
C ALA A 85 -2.86 -0.10 26.64
N GLY A 86 -2.29 0.62 27.61
CA GLY A 86 -1.57 1.88 27.36
C GLY A 86 -2.42 3.01 26.76
N GLY A 87 -3.73 3.06 27.00
CA GLY A 87 -4.58 4.11 26.42
C GLY A 87 -4.85 3.94 24.91
N ALA A 88 -5.02 2.70 24.44
CA ALA A 88 -5.24 2.30 23.05
C ALA A 88 -4.01 2.28 22.13
N ILE A 89 -2.81 2.21 22.72
CA ILE A 89 -1.56 1.99 21.96
C ILE A 89 -1.49 0.57 21.38
N GLY A 90 -2.11 -0.42 22.05
CA GLY A 90 -2.17 -1.80 21.57
C GLY A 90 -3.03 -2.68 22.48
N VAL A 91 -2.90 -4.01 22.30
CA VAL A 91 -3.65 -5.00 23.06
C VAL A 91 -2.74 -6.07 23.66
N LEU A 92 -3.16 -6.62 24.79
CA LEU A 92 -2.66 -7.89 25.33
C LEU A 92 -3.62 -9.01 24.90
N GLU A 93 -3.11 -10.19 24.55
CA GLU A 93 -3.94 -11.37 24.25
C GLU A 93 -4.04 -12.26 25.49
N GLY A 94 -5.21 -12.29 26.14
CA GLY A 94 -5.47 -13.08 27.34
C GLY A 94 -5.09 -12.32 28.62
N ASN A 95 -4.74 -13.06 29.68
CA ASN A 95 -4.51 -12.52 31.02
C ASN A 95 -3.10 -11.89 31.21
N GLY A 96 -2.31 -11.74 30.15
CA GLY A 96 -0.95 -11.19 30.18
C GLY A 96 -0.23 -11.35 28.83
N GLY A 97 1.08 -11.11 28.81
CA GLY A 97 1.93 -11.27 27.62
C GLY A 97 2.44 -9.94 27.03
N ASP A 98 3.11 -10.02 25.89
CA ASP A 98 3.69 -8.85 25.21
C ASP A 98 2.60 -7.97 24.58
N LEU A 99 2.88 -6.66 24.49
CA LEU A 99 2.03 -5.70 23.78
C LEU A 99 2.00 -6.02 22.28
N ARG A 100 0.79 -6.10 21.70
CA ARG A 100 0.59 -6.37 20.27
C ARG A 100 -0.10 -5.21 19.57
N THR A 101 0.40 -4.86 18.39
CA THR A 101 -0.02 -3.68 17.61
C THR A 101 -0.55 -4.01 16.21
N GLY A 102 -0.49 -5.27 15.79
CA GLY A 102 -0.98 -5.74 14.49
C GLY A 102 -2.48 -6.09 14.47
N LEU A 103 -2.94 -6.66 13.35
CA LEU A 103 -4.36 -7.00 13.18
C LEU A 103 -4.71 -8.36 13.81
N PRO A 104 -5.93 -8.51 14.36
CA PRO A 104 -6.39 -9.79 14.86
C PRO A 104 -6.73 -10.74 13.71
N LEU A 105 -6.74 -12.05 13.98
CA LEU A 105 -7.10 -13.07 13.00
C LEU A 105 -8.46 -12.81 12.34
N GLN A 106 -9.42 -12.24 13.06
CA GLN A 106 -10.75 -11.89 12.56
C GLN A 106 -10.75 -10.80 11.48
N SER A 107 -9.71 -9.97 11.42
CA SER A 107 -9.55 -8.94 10.38
C SER A 107 -8.85 -9.46 9.12
N VAL A 108 -8.23 -10.65 9.20
CA VAL A 108 -7.46 -11.24 8.10
C VAL A 108 -7.94 -12.63 7.67
N ARG A 109 -8.90 -13.24 8.37
CA ARG A 109 -9.46 -14.57 8.06
C ARG A 109 -10.98 -14.62 8.28
N ASP A 110 -11.67 -15.45 7.50
CA ASP A 110 -13.09 -15.78 7.70
C ASP A 110 -13.32 -17.12 8.44
N GLY A 111 -12.25 -17.79 8.83
CA GLY A 111 -12.27 -19.13 9.43
C GLY A 111 -11.87 -20.25 8.47
N ARG A 112 -11.85 -20.00 7.15
CA ARG A 112 -11.38 -20.95 6.12
C ARG A 112 -10.23 -20.36 5.30
N ASN A 113 -10.41 -19.16 4.79
CA ASN A 113 -9.50 -18.48 3.87
C ASN A 113 -8.87 -17.25 4.52
N TRP A 114 -7.74 -16.83 3.96
CA TRP A 114 -7.19 -15.49 4.19
C TRP A 114 -7.97 -14.46 3.37
N MET A 115 -8.29 -13.34 4.00
CA MET A 115 -9.00 -12.22 3.39
C MET A 115 -8.07 -11.16 2.81
N HIS A 116 -6.76 -11.35 2.96
CA HIS A 116 -5.75 -10.53 2.32
C HIS A 116 -4.66 -11.46 1.80
N GLU A 117 -4.34 -11.30 0.51
CA GLU A 117 -3.18 -11.93 -0.10
C GLU A 117 -1.91 -11.21 0.37
N PRO A 118 -0.89 -11.91 0.89
CA PRO A 118 0.33 -11.27 1.39
C PRO A 118 1.21 -10.82 0.20
N LEU A 119 0.89 -9.66 -0.36
CA LEU A 119 1.65 -8.98 -1.41
C LEU A 119 2.16 -7.62 -0.92
N ARG A 120 3.09 -7.03 -1.68
CA ARG A 120 3.51 -5.64 -1.51
C ARG A 120 2.68 -4.74 -2.43
N LEU A 121 2.39 -3.53 -1.98
CA LEU A 121 1.56 -2.58 -2.71
C LEU A 121 2.16 -2.25 -4.08
N SER A 122 1.33 -2.31 -5.12
CA SER A 122 1.70 -1.82 -6.46
C SER A 122 1.18 -0.40 -6.67
N VAL A 123 2.10 0.55 -6.80
CA VAL A 123 1.81 1.98 -6.95
C VAL A 123 1.96 2.37 -8.40
N PHE A 124 0.91 2.91 -9.02
CA PHE A 124 0.92 3.42 -10.39
C PHE A 124 0.73 4.94 -10.38
N ILE A 125 1.65 5.68 -10.99
CA ILE A 125 1.60 7.14 -11.08
C ILE A 125 1.74 7.58 -12.53
N GLU A 126 0.78 8.33 -13.06
CA GLU A 126 0.90 8.98 -14.38
C GLU A 126 1.57 10.35 -14.24
N ALA A 127 2.87 10.39 -14.50
CA ALA A 127 3.68 11.62 -14.49
C ALA A 127 4.97 11.45 -15.32
N PRO A 128 5.67 12.54 -15.69
CA PRO A 128 7.01 12.46 -16.27
C PRO A 128 7.99 11.81 -15.28
N GLN A 129 9.14 11.33 -15.79
CA GLN A 129 10.12 10.64 -14.97
C GLN A 129 10.79 11.58 -13.97
N ASP A 130 11.32 12.70 -14.47
CA ASP A 130 12.14 13.62 -13.68
C ASP A 130 11.43 14.12 -12.41
N PRO A 131 10.14 14.49 -12.43
CA PRO A 131 9.41 14.87 -11.22
C PRO A 131 9.27 13.75 -10.18
N ILE A 132 9.08 12.49 -10.61
CA ILE A 132 9.02 11.35 -9.69
C ILE A 132 10.41 11.15 -9.05
N ASP A 133 11.46 11.18 -9.87
CA ASP A 133 12.85 11.03 -9.42
C ASP A 133 13.25 12.15 -8.46
N ASP A 134 12.80 13.37 -8.74
CA ASP A 134 13.03 14.56 -7.93
C ASP A 134 12.36 14.44 -6.54
N VAL A 135 11.11 13.96 -6.47
CA VAL A 135 10.45 13.63 -5.18
C VAL A 135 11.21 12.54 -4.42
N LEU A 136 11.66 11.47 -5.08
CA LEU A 136 12.47 10.42 -4.45
C LEU A 136 13.80 10.95 -3.91
N SER A 137 14.40 11.94 -4.58
CA SER A 137 15.64 12.57 -4.12
C SER A 137 15.43 13.37 -2.84
N ARG A 138 14.31 14.10 -2.73
CA ARG A 138 13.97 14.97 -1.58
C ARG A 138 13.48 14.19 -0.36
N HIS A 139 12.76 13.09 -0.56
CA HIS A 139 12.04 12.38 0.51
C HIS A 139 12.60 10.99 0.79
N ALA A 140 13.52 10.92 1.77
CA ALA A 140 14.18 9.67 2.15
C ALA A 140 13.20 8.55 2.50
N VAL A 141 12.13 8.84 3.26
CA VAL A 141 11.11 7.84 3.62
C VAL A 141 10.45 7.23 2.37
N VAL A 142 10.11 8.06 1.38
CA VAL A 142 9.49 7.59 0.14
C VAL A 142 10.48 6.78 -0.68
N ARG A 143 11.71 7.27 -0.81
CA ARG A 143 12.79 6.57 -1.50
C ARG A 143 13.05 5.19 -0.90
N ASP A 144 13.18 5.10 0.42
CA ASP A 144 13.48 3.85 1.11
C ASP A 144 12.35 2.82 0.95
N LEU A 145 11.08 3.26 0.84
CA LEU A 145 9.98 2.36 0.52
C LEU A 145 10.12 1.73 -0.88
N VAL A 146 10.60 2.52 -1.85
CA VAL A 146 10.72 2.10 -3.25
C VAL A 146 11.99 1.28 -3.46
N GLU A 147 13.15 1.82 -3.06
CA GLU A 147 14.47 1.25 -3.39
C GLU A 147 14.77 -0.02 -2.58
N HIS A 148 14.27 -0.13 -1.34
CA HIS A 148 14.31 -1.40 -0.59
C HIS A 148 13.17 -2.35 -0.95
N GLY A 149 12.33 -1.98 -1.92
CA GLY A 149 11.27 -2.81 -2.47
C GLY A 149 10.13 -3.08 -1.49
N TRP A 150 9.88 -2.23 -0.50
CA TRP A 150 8.70 -2.35 0.38
C TRP A 150 7.38 -2.11 -0.35
N LEU A 151 7.44 -1.42 -1.50
CA LEU A 151 6.38 -1.35 -2.51
C LEU A 151 6.97 -1.40 -3.93
N HIS A 152 6.12 -1.64 -4.92
CA HIS A 152 6.49 -1.58 -6.33
C HIS A 152 6.01 -0.25 -6.93
N LEU A 153 6.93 0.58 -7.42
CA LEU A 153 6.60 1.85 -8.05
C LEU A 153 6.61 1.72 -9.58
N PHE A 154 5.46 1.99 -10.17
CA PHE A 154 5.24 2.04 -11.60
C PHE A 154 4.92 3.47 -12.05
N ARG A 155 5.58 3.91 -13.10
CA ARG A 155 5.26 5.14 -13.82
C ARG A 155 4.46 4.79 -15.06
N ILE A 156 3.35 5.49 -15.27
CA ILE A 156 2.60 5.49 -16.53
C ILE A 156 3.07 6.71 -17.32
N ALA A 157 3.68 6.48 -18.47
CA ALA A 157 4.01 7.54 -19.41
C ALA A 157 2.75 8.03 -20.14
N ASP A 158 2.83 9.18 -20.79
CA ASP A 158 1.66 9.87 -21.35
C ASP A 158 0.92 9.03 -22.40
N GLU A 159 1.69 8.37 -23.25
CA GLU A 159 1.24 7.43 -24.28
C GLU A 159 0.71 6.10 -23.69
N GLY A 160 0.82 5.90 -22.37
CA GLY A 160 0.31 4.76 -21.63
C GLY A 160 1.29 3.62 -21.43
N THR A 161 2.55 3.77 -21.85
CA THR A 161 3.62 2.80 -21.54
C THR A 161 3.87 2.78 -20.04
N VAL A 162 3.99 1.59 -19.45
CA VAL A 162 4.27 1.44 -18.02
C VAL A 162 5.73 1.10 -17.82
N PHE A 163 6.36 1.74 -16.84
CA PHE A 163 7.73 1.50 -16.44
C PHE A 163 7.78 1.15 -14.96
N LEU A 164 8.54 0.12 -14.58
CA LEU A 164 8.82 -0.26 -13.21
C LEU A 164 10.13 0.41 -12.75
N ARG A 165 10.10 1.03 -11.57
CA ARG A 165 11.30 1.49 -10.86
C ARG A 165 12.01 0.29 -10.24
N ARG A 166 13.27 0.09 -10.61
CA ARG A 166 14.16 -0.92 -10.02
C ARG A 166 14.87 -0.37 -8.79
N SER A 167 15.36 -1.28 -7.95
CA SER A 167 16.11 -0.94 -6.73
C SER A 167 17.47 -0.26 -7.01
N ASP A 168 18.00 -0.36 -8.23
CA ASP A 168 19.20 0.35 -8.68
C ASP A 168 18.91 1.78 -9.18
N GLY A 169 17.67 2.26 -9.02
CA GLY A 169 17.26 3.59 -9.44
C GLY A 169 16.87 3.70 -10.92
N LEU A 170 16.94 2.63 -11.71
CA LEU A 170 16.62 2.67 -13.13
C LEU A 170 15.14 2.35 -13.40
N TRP A 171 14.63 2.86 -14.52
CA TRP A 171 13.29 2.56 -15.02
C TRP A 171 13.37 1.51 -16.13
N LEU A 172 12.60 0.42 -15.98
CA LEU A 172 12.49 -0.64 -16.99
C LEU A 172 11.05 -0.67 -17.52
N ALA A 173 10.87 -0.78 -18.84
CA ALA A 173 9.55 -0.98 -19.41
C ALA A 173 8.93 -2.26 -18.82
N ALA A 174 7.73 -2.15 -18.24
CA ALA A 174 7.02 -3.30 -17.72
C ALA A 174 6.55 -4.14 -18.92
N GLU A 175 7.05 -5.36 -19.02
CA GLU A 175 6.63 -6.28 -20.06
C GLU A 175 5.13 -6.59 -19.91
N ARG A 176 4.39 -6.54 -21.02
CA ARG A 176 3.04 -7.08 -21.06
C ARG A 176 3.18 -8.59 -21.16
N ASP A 177 3.12 -9.29 -20.02
CA ASP A 177 2.80 -10.72 -20.07
C ASP A 177 1.45 -10.86 -20.79
N ARG A 178 1.48 -11.60 -21.91
CA ARG A 178 0.31 -11.89 -22.75
C ARG A 178 -0.57 -12.96 -22.13
#